data_AF-A0A7L1RR51-F1
#
_entry.id   AF-A0A7L1RR51-F1
#
_cell.length_a   1.000
_cell.length_b   1.000
_cell.length_c   1.000
_cell.angle_alpha   90.00
_cell.angle_beta   90.00
_cell.angle_gamma   90.00
#
_symmetry.space_group_name_H-M   'P 1'
#
loop_
_entity.id
_entity.type
_entity.pdbx_description
1 polymer ?
#
loop_
_entity_poly.entity_id
_entity_poly.type
_entity_poly.pdbx_seq_one_letter_code
_entity_poly.pdbx_strand_id
1 'polypeptide(L)'
;YTCKSPKLFFCRLLEEAYIMKDPFTPDKDKFLVAGSHCSLCSRPVCVGTDCSLFYFKSFCLPCVKENLKAFPLEIQEDMDKRMPQQK
;
A
#
# COMPACT_ATOMS: atom_id res chain seq x y z
N TYR A 1 -1.08 -13.53 -7.73
CA TYR A 1 -0.01 -14.04 -6.87
C TYR A 1 -0.63 -14.68 -5.65
N THR A 2 -0.36 -15.97 -5.42
CA THR A 2 -1.08 -16.80 -4.45
C THR A 2 -0.23 -16.96 -3.18
N CYS A 3 -0.73 -16.51 -2.04
CA CYS A 3 -0.07 -16.79 -0.76
C CYS A 3 -0.43 -18.22 -0.33
N LYS A 4 0.53 -19.15 -0.40
CA LYS A 4 0.33 -20.52 0.10
C LYS A 4 0.67 -20.59 1.59
N SER A 5 -0.36 -20.62 2.42
CA SER A 5 -0.26 -20.96 3.86
C SER A 5 -0.57 -22.45 4.07
N PRO A 6 0.05 -23.16 5.05
CA PRO A 6 -0.06 -24.62 5.22
C PRO A 6 -1.48 -25.12 5.54
N LYS A 7 -2.38 -24.26 6.01
CA LYS A 7 -3.77 -24.59 6.29
C LYS A 7 -4.71 -23.75 5.42
N LEU A 8 -4.90 -24.22 4.18
CA LEU A 8 -6.01 -23.95 3.25
C LEU A 8 -6.88 -22.71 3.56
N PHE A 9 -6.31 -21.52 3.34
CA PHE A 9 -7.06 -20.32 2.97
C PHE A 9 -6.36 -19.72 1.76
N PHE A 10 -6.99 -19.80 0.59
CA PHE A 10 -6.47 -19.20 -0.64
C PHE A 10 -6.77 -17.70 -0.62
N CYS A 11 -5.88 -16.91 -0.03
CA CYS A 11 -5.96 -15.45 -0.09
C CYS A 11 -5.35 -14.96 -1.41
N ARG A 12 -6.18 -14.37 -2.27
CA ARG A 12 -5.74 -13.68 -3.48
C ARG A 12 -5.60 -12.19 -3.17
N LEU A 13 -4.38 -11.67 -3.25
CA LEU A 13 -4.14 -10.23 -3.15
C LEU A 13 -4.61 -9.55 -4.45
N LEU A 14 -5.13 -8.32 -4.29
CA LEU A 14 -5.59 -7.48 -5.39
C LEU A 14 -4.43 -6.96 -6.26
N GLU A 15 -3.22 -6.89 -5.69
CA GLU A 15 -2.00 -6.46 -6.37
C GLU A 15 -0.80 -7.35 -6.05
N GLU A 16 0.29 -7.16 -6.80
CA GLU A 16 1.60 -7.69 -6.47
C GLU A 16 2.13 -7.00 -5.22
N ALA A 17 2.31 -7.76 -4.14
CA ALA A 17 2.72 -7.22 -2.87
C ALA A 17 3.88 -8.02 -2.26
N TYR A 18 4.73 -7.32 -1.53
CA TYR A 18 5.76 -7.89 -0.68
C TYR A 18 5.11 -8.36 0.62
N ILE A 19 5.26 -9.64 0.94
CA ILE A 19 4.69 -10.25 2.16
C ILE A 19 5.77 -10.87 3.03
N MET A 20 5.51 -10.95 4.32
CA MET A 20 6.33 -11.68 5.28
C MET A 20 5.46 -12.40 6.30
N LYS A 21 6.02 -13.36 7.04
CA LYS A 21 5.35 -13.91 8.23
C LYS A 21 5.11 -12.78 9.22
N ASP A 22 3.92 -12.74 9.81
CA ASP A 22 3.61 -11.72 10.81
C ASP A 22 4.54 -11.87 12.03
N PRO A 23 5.45 -10.90 12.29
CA PRO A 23 6.36 -10.98 13.42
C PRO A 23 5.66 -10.77 14.77
N PHE A 24 4.42 -10.25 14.77
CA PHE A 24 3.66 -9.96 15.97
C PHE A 24 2.74 -11.10 16.39
N THR A 25 2.40 -12.02 15.47
CA THR A 25 1.58 -13.20 15.77
C THR A 25 2.14 -14.49 15.16
N PRO A 26 3.35 -14.94 15.57
CA PRO A 26 4.08 -16.03 14.91
C PRO A 26 3.36 -17.38 14.92
N ASP A 27 2.50 -17.63 15.92
CA ASP A 27 1.76 -18.90 16.07
C ASP A 27 0.50 -18.99 15.22
N LYS A 28 0.10 -17.86 14.61
CA LYS A 28 -1.05 -17.80 13.71
C LYS A 28 -0.45 -17.81 12.31
N ASP A 29 -0.91 -18.72 11.44
CA ASP A 29 -0.50 -18.82 10.03
C ASP A 29 -0.92 -17.57 9.21
N LYS A 30 -0.49 -16.39 9.64
CA LYS A 30 -0.81 -15.06 9.17
C LYS A 30 0.40 -14.45 8.50
N PHE A 31 0.12 -13.60 7.53
CA PHE A 31 1.13 -12.84 6.81
C PHE A 31 0.86 -11.34 6.98
N LEU A 32 1.92 -10.56 6.93
CA LEU A 32 1.90 -9.11 6.88
C LEU A 32 2.23 -8.65 5.46
N VAL A 33 1.48 -7.69 4.95
CA VAL A 33 1.82 -6.99 3.71
C VAL A 33 2.76 -5.85 4.06
N ALA A 34 3.99 -5.91 3.55
CA ALA A 34 5.03 -4.91 3.80
C ALA A 34 5.00 -3.75 2.78
N GLY A 35 4.52 -4.02 1.56
CA GLY A 35 4.47 -3.04 0.48
C GLY A 35 4.08 -3.64 -0.85
N SER A 36 4.24 -2.86 -1.91
CA SER A 36 3.97 -3.25 -3.30
C SER A 36 4.70 -2.30 -4.25
N HIS A 37 4.25 -2.20 -5.51
CA HIS A 37 4.80 -1.27 -6.48
C HIS A 37 3.80 -0.14 -6.79
N CYS A 38 4.31 1.07 -6.99
CA CYS A 38 3.50 2.18 -7.50
C CYS A 38 2.90 1.81 -8.87
N SER A 39 1.58 1.96 -9.05
CA SER A 39 0.92 1.60 -10.30
C SER A 39 1.25 2.53 -11.48
N LEU A 40 1.89 3.68 -11.24
CA LEU A 40 2.23 4.66 -12.28
C LEU A 40 3.69 4.56 -12.73
N CYS A 41 4.62 4.40 -11.77
CA CYS A 41 6.06 4.38 -12.05
C CYS A 41 6.75 3.06 -11.71
N SER A 42 6.01 2.07 -11.21
CA SER A 42 6.51 0.75 -10.80
C SER A 42 7.62 0.76 -9.76
N ARG A 43 7.86 1.89 -9.07
CA ARG A 43 8.82 1.96 -7.96
C ARG A 43 8.29 1.16 -6.75
N PRO A 44 9.13 0.38 -6.04
CA PRO A 44 8.73 -0.25 -4.80
C PRO A 44 8.34 0.80 -3.75
N VAL A 45 7.26 0.54 -3.02
CA VAL A 45 6.73 1.39 -1.94
C VAL A 45 6.31 0.53 -0.76
N CYS A 46 6.43 1.05 0.46
CA CYS A 46 5.92 0.39 1.66
C CYS A 46 4.48 0.82 1.97
N VAL A 47 3.78 0.05 2.81
CA VAL A 47 2.40 0.36 3.25
C VAL A 47 2.28 1.59 4.17
N GLY A 48 3.40 2.25 4.50
CA GLY A 48 3.40 3.42 5.36
C GLY A 48 2.73 4.63 4.70
N THR A 49 1.96 5.38 5.49
CA THR A 49 1.21 6.57 5.05
C THR A 49 2.09 7.70 4.53
N ASP A 50 3.35 7.74 4.96
CA ASP A 50 4.36 8.70 4.54
C ASP A 50 5.16 8.23 3.30
N CYS A 51 4.89 7.03 2.81
CA CYS A 51 5.56 6.43 1.65
C CYS A 51 4.62 6.28 0.45
N SER A 52 3.39 5.81 0.69
CA SER A 52 2.43 5.52 -0.37
C SER A 52 0.98 5.75 0.05
N LEU A 53 0.11 5.78 -0.97
CA LEU A 53 -1.33 5.78 -0.84
C LEU A 53 -1.87 4.50 -1.48
N PHE A 54 -2.66 3.73 -0.72
CA PHE A 54 -3.45 2.63 -1.26
C PHE A 54 -4.89 3.08 -1.49
N TYR A 55 -5.39 2.87 -2.72
CA TYR A 55 -6.81 3.02 -3.05
C TYR A 55 -7.30 1.72 -3.72
N PHE A 56 -7.33 1.68 -5.05
CA PHE A 56 -7.52 0.45 -5.83
C PHE A 56 -6.20 -0.28 -6.10
N LYS A 57 -5.11 0.49 -6.12
CA LYS A 57 -3.72 0.07 -6.27
C LYS A 57 -2.85 0.97 -5.40
N SER A 58 -1.60 0.59 -5.19
CA SER A 58 -0.62 1.42 -4.50
C SER A 58 -0.01 2.49 -5.41
N PHE A 59 0.18 3.69 -4.87
CA PHE A 59 0.81 4.82 -5.55
C PHE A 59 1.84 5.48 -4.63
N CYS A 60 3.04 5.79 -5.15
CA CYS A 60 4.00 6.58 -4.40
C CYS A 60 3.51 8.03 -4.26
N LEU A 61 3.86 8.70 -3.15
CA LEU A 61 3.44 10.07 -2.90
C LEU A 61 3.79 11.07 -4.03
N PRO A 62 4.96 10.98 -4.71
CA PRO A 62 5.24 11.82 -5.87
C PRO A 62 4.18 11.69 -6.97
N CYS A 63 3.87 10.45 -7.37
CA CYS A 63 2.89 10.22 -8.42
C CYS A 63 1.47 10.62 -8.00
N VAL A 64 1.12 10.50 -6.71
CA VAL A 64 -0.16 11.03 -6.20
C VAL A 64 -0.22 12.54 -6.36
N LYS A 65 0.84 13.26 -6.00
CA LYS A 65 0.89 14.73 -6.11
C LYS A 65 0.79 15.20 -7.57
N GLU A 66 1.51 14.54 -8.47
CA GLU A 66 1.48 14.85 -9.90
C GLU A 66 0.10 14.60 -10.53
N ASN A 67 -0.65 13.62 -10.00
CA ASN A 67 -1.93 13.19 -10.54
C ASN A 67 -3.11 13.47 -9.58
N LEU A 68 -2.96 14.43 -8.65
CA LEU A 68 -3.89 14.61 -7.52
C LEU A 68 -5.34 14.81 -7.98
N LYS A 69 -5.52 15.56 -9.06
CA LYS A 69 -6.83 15.89 -9.65
C LYS A 69 -7.58 14.67 -10.21
N ALA A 70 -6.91 13.55 -10.44
CA ALA A 70 -7.52 12.31 -10.91
C ALA A 70 -8.08 11.45 -9.77
N PHE A 71 -7.76 11.77 -8.52
CA PHE A 71 -8.28 11.07 -7.34
C PHE A 71 -9.62 11.67 -6.87
N PRO A 72 -10.48 10.89 -6.19
CA PRO A 72 -11.67 11.41 -5.51
C PRO A 72 -11.37 12.56 -4.55
N LEU A 73 -12.34 13.45 -4.31
CA LEU A 73 -12.17 14.65 -3.48
C LEU A 73 -11.67 14.32 -2.07
N GLU A 74 -12.13 13.21 -1.49
CA GLU A 74 -11.73 12.76 -0.15
C GLU A 74 -10.21 12.53 -0.06
N ILE A 75 -9.60 12.00 -1.12
CA ILE A 75 -8.16 11.79 -1.20
C ILE A 75 -7.43 13.10 -1.43
N GLN A 76 -8.00 14.00 -2.25
CA GLN A 76 -7.41 15.32 -2.47
C GLN A 76 -7.31 16.09 -1.14
N GLU A 77 -8.39 16.14 -0.37
CA GLU A 77 -8.45 16.79 0.94
C GLU A 77 -7.51 16.14 1.98
N ASP A 78 -7.38 14.82 1.95
CA ASP A 78 -6.48 14.09 2.86
C ASP A 78 -5.01 14.36 2.52
N MET A 79 -4.65 14.44 1.23
CA MET A 79 -3.28 14.80 0.83
C MET A 79 -2.94 16.23 1.20
N ASP A 80 -3.89 17.16 1.13
CA ASP A 80 -3.69 18.55 1.56
C ASP A 80 -3.43 18.64 3.08
N LYS A 81 -4.09 17.81 3.90
CA LYS A 81 -3.86 17.73 5.35
C LYS A 81 -2.52 17.08 5.72
N ARG A 82 -2.04 16.15 4.89
CA ARG A 82 -0.74 15.48 5.06
C ARG A 82 0.44 16.32 4.60
N MET A 83 0.21 17.36 3.81
CA MET A 83 1.28 18.29 3.45
C MET A 83 1.78 18.98 4.72
N PRO A 84 3.07 18.83 5.10
CA PRO A 84 3.60 19.58 6.22
C PRO A 84 3.44 21.06 5.89
N GLN A 85 2.79 21.79 6.80
CA GLN A 85 2.99 23.23 6.91
C GLN A 85 4.50 23.41 7.04
N GLN A 86 5.16 23.85 5.97
CA GLN A 86 6.54 24.31 6.04
C GLN A 86 6.55 25.47 7.03
N LYS A 87 7.01 25.20 8.26
CA LYS A 87 7.42 26.21 9.22
C LYS A 87 8.87 26.57 8.93
#